data_AF-A0A9D5Y162-F1
#
_entry.id   AF-A0A9D5Y162-F1
#
_cell.length_a   1.000
_cell.length_b   1.000
_cell.length_c   1.000
_cell.angle_alpha   90.00
_cell.angle_beta   90.00
_cell.angle_gamma   90.00
#
_symmetry.space_group_name_H-M   'P 1'
#
loop_
_entity.id
_entity.type
_entity.pdbx_description
1 polymer ?
#
loop_
_entity_poly.entity_id
_entity_poly.type
_entity_poly.pdbx_seq_one_letter_code
_entity_poly.pdbx_strand_id
1 'polypeptide(L)'
;MSWLERLKKLELDRGITRQAVPESVKPEPPKPAAMAAVHKLTAAKPNPDRWCWPHSQAMTNKEISTFENRANLFNRRGMAAVNAERLASKLTDRDRQDDERRLCLECAHMGGQHGAWRCNQWQRAGMGATGIPAGLVLVLQRCDGFKETR
;
A
#
# COMPACT_ATOMS: atom_id res chain seq x y z
N MET A 1 -46.19 20.64 -14.18
CA MET A 1 -45.60 20.75 -12.84
C MET A 1 -44.12 21.05 -13.00
N SER A 2 -43.74 22.29 -12.74
CA SER A 2 -42.35 22.79 -12.79
C SER A 2 -41.51 22.14 -11.69
N TRP A 3 -40.21 21.98 -11.93
CA TRP A 3 -39.25 21.46 -10.93
C TRP A 3 -39.28 22.27 -9.62
N LEU A 4 -39.56 23.57 -9.70
CA LEU A 4 -39.73 24.45 -8.54
C LEU A 4 -40.99 24.14 -7.73
N GLU A 5 -42.07 23.66 -8.36
CA GLU A 5 -43.30 23.27 -7.66
C GLU A 5 -43.12 21.96 -6.89
N ARG A 6 -42.25 21.04 -7.38
CA ARG A 6 -41.91 19.80 -6.68
C ARG A 6 -41.05 20.04 -5.44
N LEU A 7 -40.14 21.01 -5.47
CA LEU A 7 -39.31 21.37 -4.32
C LEU A 7 -40.12 21.99 -3.18
N LYS A 8 -41.02 22.93 -3.49
CA LYS A 8 -41.89 23.55 -2.47
C LYS A 8 -42.80 22.54 -1.78
N LYS A 9 -43.23 21.50 -2.50
CA LYS A 9 -44.06 20.42 -1.92
C LYS A 9 -43.26 19.52 -0.96
N LEU A 10 -41.98 19.30 -1.24
CA LEU A 10 -41.07 18.53 -0.36
C LEU A 10 -40.67 19.29 0.91
N GLU A 11 -40.63 20.62 0.88
CA GLU A 11 -40.38 21.45 2.07
C GLU A 11 -41.61 21.53 2.99
N LEU A 12 -42.83 21.47 2.45
CA LEU A 12 -44.07 21.50 3.24
C LEU A 12 -44.36 20.18 3.96
N ASP A 13 -43.97 19.03 3.39
CA ASP A 13 -44.15 17.69 3.99
C ASP A 13 -43.12 17.38 5.09
N ARG A 14 -42.05 18.17 5.19
CA ARG A 14 -41.08 18.09 6.30
C ARG A 14 -41.59 18.90 7.50
N GLY A 15 -42.71 18.46 8.04
CA GLY A 15 -43.15 18.81 9.39
C GLY A 15 -42.10 18.36 10.41
N ILE A 16 -41.12 19.21 10.68
CA ILE A 16 -40.24 19.08 11.84
C ILE A 16 -41.13 19.34 13.06
N THR A 17 -41.73 18.28 13.60
CA THR A 17 -42.27 18.32 14.95
C THR A 17 -41.11 18.53 15.90
N ARG A 18 -41.02 19.73 16.49
CA ARG A 18 -40.15 19.99 17.64
C ARG A 18 -40.58 19.04 18.75
N GLN A 19 -39.83 17.96 18.97
CA GLN A 19 -39.99 17.17 20.18
C GLN A 19 -39.58 18.04 21.37
N ALA A 20 -40.46 18.11 22.36
CA ALA A 20 -40.15 18.72 23.65
C ALA A 20 -38.98 17.95 24.27
N VAL A 21 -37.93 18.69 24.67
CA VAL A 21 -36.84 18.15 25.48
C VAL A 21 -37.43 17.74 26.83
N PRO A 22 -37.32 16.47 27.27
CA PRO A 22 -37.79 16.10 28.59
C PRO A 22 -36.92 16.78 29.66
N GLU A 23 -37.58 17.15 30.73
CA GLU A 23 -37.04 17.83 31.91
C GLU A 23 -35.83 17.09 32.49
N SER A 24 -34.83 17.85 32.90
CA SER A 24 -33.52 17.38 33.36
C SER A 24 -33.65 16.44 34.56
N VAL A 25 -33.56 15.14 34.32
CA VAL A 25 -33.35 14.13 35.36
C VAL A 25 -31.90 14.23 35.85
N LYS A 26 -31.72 14.65 37.11
CA LYS A 26 -30.43 14.54 37.80
C LYS A 26 -29.99 13.07 37.83
N PRO A 27 -28.83 12.69 37.28
CA PRO A 27 -28.38 11.30 37.37
C PRO A 27 -27.93 10.97 38.79
N GLU A 28 -28.49 9.89 39.34
CA GLU A 28 -28.04 9.27 40.59
C GLU A 28 -26.68 8.57 40.34
N PRO A 29 -25.72 8.62 41.29
CA PRO A 29 -24.40 8.05 41.05
C PRO A 29 -24.45 6.53 40.86
N PRO A 30 -23.75 5.97 39.86
CA PRO A 30 -23.75 4.54 39.61
C PRO A 30 -23.04 3.78 40.74
N LYS A 31 -23.61 2.64 41.15
CA LYS A 31 -23.00 1.73 42.14
C LYS A 31 -21.58 1.30 41.69
N PRO A 32 -20.62 1.23 42.63
CA PRO A 32 -19.17 1.09 42.32
C PRO A 32 -18.76 -0.23 41.65
N ALA A 33 -19.65 -1.22 41.59
CA ALA A 33 -19.34 -2.52 40.97
C ALA A 33 -19.42 -2.52 39.43
N ALA A 34 -20.16 -1.58 38.82
CA ALA A 34 -20.35 -1.58 37.36
C ALA A 34 -19.18 -0.90 36.60
N MET A 35 -18.37 -0.07 37.26
CA MET A 35 -17.28 0.67 36.60
C MET A 35 -15.99 -0.16 36.45
N ALA A 36 -15.82 -1.23 37.24
CA ALA A 36 -14.59 -2.03 37.23
C ALA A 36 -14.50 -3.02 36.04
N ALA A 37 -15.62 -3.36 35.38
CA ALA A 37 -15.65 -4.36 34.32
C ALA A 37 -15.49 -3.78 32.89
N VAL A 38 -15.60 -2.46 32.72
CA VAL A 38 -15.54 -1.81 31.38
C VAL A 38 -14.08 -1.65 30.88
N HIS A 39 -13.09 -1.86 31.75
CA HIS A 39 -11.69 -1.52 31.48
C HIS A 39 -10.83 -2.60 30.78
N LYS A 40 -11.41 -3.67 30.21
CA LYS A 40 -10.63 -4.67 29.46
C LYS A 40 -11.24 -5.12 28.14
N LEU A 41 -11.78 -4.17 27.38
CA LEU A 41 -11.79 -4.28 25.92
C LEU A 41 -10.78 -3.26 25.40
N THR A 42 -9.51 -3.65 25.33
CA THR A 42 -8.54 -2.89 24.54
C THR A 42 -9.04 -2.91 23.10
N ALA A 43 -9.71 -1.85 22.66
CA ALA A 43 -10.10 -1.70 21.28
C ALA A 43 -8.81 -1.78 20.44
N ALA A 44 -8.61 -2.92 19.78
CA ALA A 44 -7.50 -3.09 18.87
C ALA A 44 -7.56 -1.94 17.86
N LYS A 45 -6.44 -1.26 17.64
CA LYS A 45 -6.38 -0.19 16.63
C LYS A 45 -6.90 -0.77 15.31
N PRO A 46 -7.86 -0.11 14.63
CA PRO A 46 -8.39 -0.63 13.38
C PRO A 46 -7.24 -0.74 12.36
N ASN A 47 -7.14 -1.90 11.71
CA ASN A 47 -6.12 -2.12 10.68
C ASN A 47 -6.27 -1.03 9.58
N PRO A 48 -5.22 -0.23 9.34
CA PRO A 48 -5.26 0.80 8.29
C PRO A 48 -5.47 0.20 6.89
N ASP A 49 -4.98 -1.02 6.67
CA ASP A 49 -5.01 -1.68 5.36
C ASP A 49 -6.31 -2.44 5.05
N ARG A 50 -7.32 -2.36 5.93
CA ARG A 50 -8.55 -3.18 5.84
C ARG A 50 -9.35 -3.01 4.53
N TRP A 51 -9.21 -1.86 3.87
CA TRP A 51 -9.90 -1.55 2.61
C TRP A 51 -8.94 -1.41 1.42
N CYS A 52 -7.65 -1.65 1.63
CA CYS A 52 -6.65 -1.63 0.56
C CYS A 52 -6.76 -2.91 -0.29
N TRP A 53 -5.82 -3.11 -1.22
CA TRP A 53 -5.70 -4.35 -1.99
C TRP A 53 -5.83 -5.60 -1.09
N PRO A 54 -6.65 -6.61 -1.46
CA PRO A 54 -7.33 -6.78 -2.75
C PRO A 54 -8.73 -6.16 -2.85
N HIS A 55 -9.21 -5.48 -1.81
CA HIS A 55 -10.57 -4.93 -1.77
C HIS A 55 -10.73 -3.62 -2.56
N SER A 56 -9.63 -2.92 -2.81
CA SER A 56 -9.57 -1.75 -3.69
C SER A 56 -8.23 -1.66 -4.41
N GLN A 57 -8.06 -0.65 -5.27
CA GLN A 57 -6.78 -0.36 -5.92
C GLN A 57 -5.78 0.36 -5.00
N ALA A 58 -6.21 0.80 -3.81
CA ALA A 58 -5.34 1.47 -2.86
C ALA A 58 -4.25 0.50 -2.36
N MET A 59 -3.02 1.00 -2.28
CA MET A 59 -1.89 0.21 -1.77
C MET A 59 -1.99 0.02 -0.26
N THR A 60 -1.62 -1.16 0.21
CA THR A 60 -1.35 -1.42 1.63
C THR A 60 -0.08 -0.73 2.09
N ASN A 61 0.11 -0.53 3.40
CA ASN A 61 1.37 0.01 3.94
C ASN A 61 2.59 -0.82 3.51
N LYS A 62 2.45 -2.15 3.45
CA LYS A 62 3.52 -3.04 2.99
C LYS A 62 3.88 -2.76 1.53
N GLU A 63 2.88 -2.63 0.65
CA GLU A 63 3.11 -2.29 -0.76
C GLU A 63 3.75 -0.92 -0.92
N ILE A 64 3.33 0.08 -0.12
CA ILE A 64 3.93 1.43 -0.14
C ILE A 64 5.41 1.36 0.24
N SER A 65 5.75 0.69 1.36
CA SER A 65 7.14 0.54 1.78
C SER A 65 7.99 -0.19 0.73
N THR A 66 7.47 -1.26 0.13
CA THR A 66 8.16 -1.98 -0.96
C THR A 66 8.35 -1.11 -2.20
N PHE A 67 7.33 -0.34 -2.59
CA PHE A 67 7.40 0.60 -3.71
C PHE A 67 8.48 1.67 -3.49
N GLU A 68 8.48 2.33 -2.32
CA GLU A 68 9.45 3.36 -1.97
C GLU A 68 10.88 2.80 -1.94
N ASN A 69 11.07 1.64 -1.33
CA ASN A 69 12.37 0.97 -1.30
C ASN A 69 12.90 0.65 -2.70
N ARG A 70 12.03 0.17 -3.60
CA ARG A 70 12.40 -0.10 -5.00
C ARG A 70 12.70 1.18 -5.77
N ALA A 71 11.85 2.19 -5.68
CA ALA A 71 12.07 3.47 -6.36
C ALA A 71 13.41 4.10 -5.93
N ASN A 72 13.68 4.12 -4.63
CA ASN A 72 14.95 4.60 -4.08
C ASN A 72 16.13 3.73 -4.52
N LEU A 73 15.99 2.40 -4.51
CA LEU A 73 17.04 1.49 -4.97
C LEU A 73 17.40 1.73 -6.44
N PHE A 74 16.40 1.84 -7.31
CA PHE A 74 16.62 2.05 -8.74
C PHE A 74 17.21 3.45 -9.00
N ASN A 75 16.77 4.46 -8.25
CA ASN A 75 17.34 5.79 -8.34
C ASN A 75 18.81 5.84 -7.91
N ARG A 76 19.17 5.20 -6.79
CA ARG A 76 20.58 5.03 -6.36
C ARG A 76 21.43 4.28 -7.38
N ARG A 77 20.80 3.47 -8.22
CA ARG A 77 21.42 2.74 -9.34
C ARG A 77 21.49 3.57 -10.63
N GLY A 78 21.19 4.87 -10.57
CA GLY A 78 21.33 5.81 -11.68
C GLY A 78 20.10 5.91 -12.59
N MET A 79 18.97 5.33 -12.21
CA MET A 79 17.70 5.53 -12.94
C MET A 79 17.08 6.88 -12.56
N ALA A 80 16.60 7.64 -13.55
CA ALA A 80 15.83 8.86 -13.29
C ALA A 80 14.61 8.56 -12.38
N ALA A 81 14.32 9.43 -11.40
CA ALA A 81 13.30 9.20 -10.38
C ALA A 81 11.93 8.80 -10.97
N VAL A 82 11.47 9.50 -12.01
CA VAL A 82 10.20 9.20 -12.71
C VAL A 82 10.19 7.80 -13.32
N ASN A 83 11.32 7.35 -13.86
CA ASN A 83 11.44 6.01 -14.43
C ASN A 83 11.52 4.94 -13.33
N ALA A 84 12.17 5.25 -12.21
CA ALA A 84 12.27 4.38 -11.04
C ALA A 84 10.89 4.12 -10.41
N GLU A 85 10.11 5.18 -10.18
CA GLU A 85 8.73 5.09 -9.68
C GLU A 85 7.83 4.31 -10.65
N ARG A 86 7.91 4.61 -11.95
CA ARG A 86 7.15 3.89 -12.98
C ARG A 86 7.48 2.40 -12.98
N LEU A 87 8.75 2.03 -12.83
CA LEU A 87 9.16 0.63 -12.74
C LEU A 87 8.68 -0.01 -11.44
N ALA A 88 8.81 0.67 -10.30
CA ALA A 88 8.32 0.18 -9.01
C ALA A 88 6.80 -0.05 -8.99
N SER A 89 6.02 0.80 -9.66
CA SER A 89 4.58 0.62 -9.85
C SER A 89 4.28 -0.67 -10.64
N LYS A 90 4.96 -0.91 -11.77
CA LYS A 90 4.81 -2.18 -12.52
C LYS A 90 5.16 -3.41 -11.68
N LEU A 91 6.16 -3.30 -10.81
CA LEU A 91 6.54 -4.39 -9.91
C LEU A 91 5.56 -4.58 -8.75
N THR A 92 4.79 -3.55 -8.39
CA THR A 92 3.67 -3.68 -7.45
C THR A 92 2.57 -4.53 -8.08
N ASP A 93 2.22 -4.27 -9.34
CA ASP A 93 1.25 -5.10 -10.07
C ASP A 93 1.74 -6.54 -10.25
N ARG A 94 3.04 -6.74 -10.51
CA ARG A 94 3.66 -8.07 -10.53
C ARG A 94 3.46 -8.81 -9.21
N ASP A 95 3.75 -8.16 -8.09
CA ASP A 95 3.66 -8.79 -6.78
C ASP A 95 2.22 -9.16 -6.44
N ARG A 96 1.23 -8.36 -6.86
CA ARG A 96 -0.20 -8.66 -6.73
C ARG A 96 -0.65 -9.88 -7.53
N GLN A 97 0.08 -10.24 -8.59
CA GLN A 97 -0.17 -11.40 -9.44
C GLN A 97 0.59 -12.65 -8.97
N ASP A 98 1.27 -12.58 -7.82
CA ASP A 98 2.13 -13.64 -7.29
C ASP A 98 3.21 -14.10 -8.30
N ASP A 99 3.63 -13.22 -9.22
CA ASP A 99 4.69 -13.55 -10.18
C ASP A 99 6.05 -13.51 -9.47
N GLU A 100 6.66 -14.67 -9.35
CA GLU A 100 7.93 -14.90 -8.65
C GLU A 100 9.17 -14.42 -9.41
N ARG A 101 9.04 -14.00 -10.67
CA ARG A 101 10.16 -13.47 -11.45
C ARG A 101 10.65 -12.14 -10.86
N ARG A 102 11.95 -11.87 -10.96
CA ARG A 102 12.60 -10.68 -10.39
C ARG A 102 13.48 -9.99 -11.43
N LEU A 103 13.70 -8.69 -11.27
CA LEU A 103 14.70 -7.95 -12.04
C LEU A 103 16.08 -8.10 -11.40
N CYS A 104 17.14 -8.10 -12.21
CA CYS A 104 18.50 -8.01 -11.65
C CYS A 104 18.69 -6.72 -10.82
N LEU A 105 17.96 -5.64 -11.16
CA LEU A 105 17.94 -4.40 -10.37
C LEU A 105 17.39 -4.54 -8.95
N GLU A 106 16.69 -5.62 -8.61
CA GLU A 106 16.23 -5.87 -7.24
C GLU A 106 17.28 -6.63 -6.41
N CYS A 107 18.28 -7.24 -7.07
CA CYS A 107 19.23 -8.14 -6.44
C CYS A 107 20.35 -7.39 -5.70
N ALA A 108 20.68 -7.84 -4.49
CA ALA A 108 21.78 -7.33 -3.66
C ALA A 108 23.17 -7.62 -4.26
N HIS A 109 23.30 -8.64 -5.12
CA HIS A 109 24.55 -8.99 -5.79
C HIS A 109 24.84 -8.12 -7.02
N MET A 110 23.92 -7.22 -7.37
CA MET A 110 24.04 -6.34 -8.51
C MET A 110 24.90 -5.12 -8.14
N GLY A 111 25.96 -4.90 -8.92
CA GLY A 111 26.85 -3.75 -8.80
C GLY A 111 27.10 -3.08 -10.14
N GLY A 112 27.84 -1.98 -10.11
CA GLY A 112 28.10 -1.15 -11.28
C GLY A 112 27.04 -0.06 -11.49
N GLN A 113 27.06 0.53 -12.68
CA GLN A 113 26.21 1.65 -13.07
C GLN A 113 25.61 1.36 -14.45
N HIS A 114 24.69 2.24 -14.89
CA HIS A 114 24.05 2.13 -16.19
C HIS A 114 25.08 1.95 -17.33
N GLY A 115 24.98 0.82 -18.06
CA GLY A 115 25.90 0.45 -19.15
C GLY A 115 27.12 -0.37 -18.74
N ALA A 116 27.42 -0.52 -17.44
CA ALA A 116 28.56 -1.27 -16.92
C ALA A 116 28.16 -2.15 -15.71
N TRP A 117 27.04 -2.84 -15.87
CA TRP A 117 26.41 -3.68 -14.86
C TRP A 117 27.19 -4.97 -14.59
N ARG A 118 27.26 -5.38 -13.32
CA ARG A 118 27.96 -6.59 -12.89
C ARG A 118 27.15 -7.37 -11.85
N CYS A 119 27.16 -8.70 -11.96
CA CYS A 119 26.60 -9.60 -10.96
C CYS A 119 27.72 -10.31 -10.21
N ASN A 120 27.80 -10.10 -8.89
CA ASN A 120 28.79 -10.78 -8.04
C ASN A 120 28.50 -12.28 -7.85
N GLN A 121 27.32 -12.73 -8.27
CA GLN A 121 26.88 -14.13 -8.15
C GLN A 121 26.54 -14.75 -9.52
N TRP A 122 27.19 -14.24 -10.58
CA TRP A 122 26.94 -14.60 -11.98
C TRP A 122 26.97 -16.12 -12.24
N GLN A 123 27.84 -16.88 -11.58
CA GLN A 123 27.92 -18.34 -11.72
C GLN A 123 26.64 -19.04 -11.25
N ARG A 124 26.07 -18.66 -10.10
CA ARG A 124 24.80 -19.24 -9.64
C ARG A 124 23.60 -18.70 -10.42
N ALA A 125 23.76 -17.56 -11.08
CA ALA A 125 22.78 -17.05 -12.03
C ALA A 125 22.85 -17.75 -13.39
N GLY A 126 23.75 -18.73 -13.58
CA GLY A 126 23.93 -19.45 -14.84
C GLY A 126 24.53 -18.61 -15.97
N MET A 127 25.15 -17.48 -15.65
CA MET A 127 25.77 -16.59 -16.64
C MET A 127 27.19 -17.05 -16.98
N GLY A 128 27.70 -16.67 -18.16
CA GLY A 128 29.08 -16.97 -18.57
C GLY A 128 30.13 -15.94 -18.14
N ALA A 129 29.70 -14.78 -17.64
CA ALA A 129 30.58 -13.70 -17.19
C ALA A 129 29.91 -12.84 -16.12
N THR A 130 30.70 -12.02 -15.42
CA THR A 130 30.21 -11.06 -14.42
C THR A 130 29.38 -9.93 -15.04
N GLY A 131 29.68 -9.54 -16.28
CA GLY A 131 29.02 -8.43 -16.97
C GLY A 131 27.58 -8.78 -17.37
N ILE A 132 26.64 -7.90 -17.04
CA ILE A 132 25.21 -8.07 -17.35
C ILE A 132 24.79 -7.05 -18.41
N PRO A 133 24.20 -7.48 -19.54
CA PRO A 133 23.69 -6.55 -20.55
C PRO A 133 22.60 -5.64 -19.98
N ALA A 134 22.61 -4.35 -20.37
CA ALA A 134 21.64 -3.36 -19.87
C ALA A 134 20.18 -3.77 -20.10
N GLY A 135 19.88 -4.44 -21.22
CA GLY A 135 18.56 -4.98 -21.51
C GLY A 135 18.13 -6.05 -20.50
N LEU A 136 19.02 -6.99 -20.17
CA LEU A 136 18.72 -8.11 -19.27
C LEU A 136 18.40 -7.65 -17.84
N VAL A 137 19.02 -6.57 -17.40
CA VAL A 137 18.85 -5.99 -16.07
C VAL A 137 17.41 -5.55 -15.77
N LEU A 138 16.64 -5.27 -16.82
CA LEU A 138 15.23 -4.83 -16.77
C LEU A 138 14.23 -5.93 -17.16
N VAL A 139 14.68 -7.14 -17.46
CA VAL A 139 13.78 -8.26 -17.77
C VAL A 139 13.45 -9.04 -16.50
N LEU A 140 12.19 -9.45 -16.35
CA LEU A 140 11.75 -10.36 -15.30
C LEU A 140 12.30 -11.77 -15.55
N GLN A 141 13.15 -12.25 -14.64
CA GLN A 141 13.84 -13.54 -14.75
C GLN A 141 13.65 -14.36 -13.47
N ARG A 142 13.78 -15.68 -13.57
CA ARG A 142 14.06 -16.54 -12.40
C ARG A 142 15.57 -16.70 -12.29
N CYS A 143 16.12 -16.60 -11.08
CA CYS A 143 17.57 -16.67 -10.85
C CYS A 143 17.87 -17.30 -9.50
N ASP A 144 18.59 -18.43 -9.50
CA ASP A 144 18.94 -19.20 -8.30
C ASP A 144 20.01 -18.53 -7.42
N GLY A 145 20.65 -17.49 -7.97
CA GLY A 145 21.55 -16.58 -7.25
C GLY A 145 20.87 -15.30 -6.75
N PHE A 146 19.56 -15.15 -6.90
CA PHE A 146 18.86 -13.93 -6.49
C PHE A 146 18.89 -13.77 -4.95
N LYS A 147 19.12 -12.52 -4.52
CA LYS A 147 19.04 -12.13 -3.11
C LYS A 147 18.40 -10.75 -3.04
N GLU A 148 17.31 -10.63 -2.31
CA GLU A 148 16.64 -9.33 -2.15
C GLU A 148 17.54 -8.33 -1.43
N THR A 149 17.51 -7.08 -1.89
CA THR A 149 18.22 -5.98 -1.23
C THR A 149 17.46 -5.62 0.05
N ARG A 150 18.11 -5.79 1.21
CA ARG A 150 17.58 -5.37 2.52
C ARG A 150 17.59 -3.85 2.64
#